data_AF-A0AAQ3MQZ8-F1
#
_entry.id   AF-A0AAQ3MQZ8-F1
#
_cell.length_a   1.000
_cell.length_b   1.000
_cell.length_c   1.000
_cell.angle_alpha   90.00
_cell.angle_beta   90.00
_cell.angle_gamma   90.00
#
_symmetry.space_group_name_H-M   'P 1'
#
loop_
_entity.id
_entity.type
_entity.pdbx_description
1 polymer ?
#
loop_
_entity_poly.entity_id
_entity_poly.type
_entity_poly.pdbx_seq_one_letter_code
_entity_poly.pdbx_strand_id
1 'polypeptide(L)'
;MAKEQIQVLNALDTAKTQWYHFTAIIVSGMGFFTDAYDLFCISLVTKLLGRIYYHVDGAAHPGSLPANVSAAVNGVAFVGTLSGQLFFGWLGDKMGRKKVYGMTLMLMVLASIASGLSFASDAKTVMTTLCFFRFWLGFGIGGDYPLSATIMSEYSNKKTRGAFIAAVFAMQGFGILAG
;
A
#
# COMPACT_ATOMS: atom_id res chain seq x y z
N MET A 1 -24.94 -24.45 11.59
CA MET A 1 -23.67 -23.74 11.84
C MET A 1 -22.42 -24.48 11.36
N ALA A 2 -21.84 -25.47 12.07
CA ALA A 2 -20.58 -26.10 11.61
C ALA A 2 -20.70 -26.89 10.28
N LYS A 3 -21.82 -27.59 10.06
CA LYS A 3 -22.10 -28.33 8.81
C LYS A 3 -22.31 -27.41 7.60
N GLU A 4 -22.92 -26.25 7.79
CA GLU A 4 -23.10 -25.25 6.73
C GLU A 4 -21.77 -24.60 6.34
N GLN A 5 -20.91 -24.28 7.30
CA GLN A 5 -19.55 -23.79 7.01
C GLN A 5 -18.76 -24.80 6.17
N ILE A 6 -18.87 -26.10 6.49
CA ILE A 6 -18.20 -27.17 5.73
C ILE A 6 -18.79 -27.31 4.32
N GLN A 7 -20.10 -27.14 4.15
CA GLN A 7 -20.73 -27.14 2.82
C GLN A 7 -20.35 -25.91 1.99
N VAL A 8 -20.28 -24.72 2.59
CA VAL A 8 -19.84 -23.49 1.92
C VAL A 8 -18.37 -23.59 1.52
N LEU A 9 -17.51 -24.12 2.39
CA LEU A 9 -16.11 -24.39 2.09
C LEU A 9 -15.96 -25.41 0.96
N ASN A 10 -16.74 -26.49 0.95
CA ASN A 10 -16.73 -27.47 -0.16
C ASN A 10 -17.27 -26.91 -1.48
N ALA A 11 -18.27 -26.02 -1.43
CA ALA A 11 -18.80 -25.34 -2.62
C ALA A 11 -17.79 -24.33 -3.21
N LEU A 12 -17.03 -23.63 -2.35
CA LEU A 12 -15.88 -22.83 -2.75
C LEU A 12 -14.73 -23.69 -3.29
N ASP A 13 -14.51 -24.89 -2.72
CA ASP A 13 -13.46 -25.83 -3.13
C ASP A 13 -13.76 -26.53 -4.48
N THR A 14 -15.02 -26.58 -4.90
CA THR A 14 -15.44 -27.22 -6.17
C THR A 14 -15.83 -26.25 -7.29
N ALA A 15 -15.83 -24.95 -7.03
CA ALA A 15 -16.09 -23.94 -8.05
C ALA A 15 -14.99 -23.95 -9.14
N LYS A 16 -15.39 -24.21 -10.39
CA LYS A 16 -14.52 -24.06 -11.56
C LYS A 16 -14.03 -22.61 -11.64
N THR A 17 -12.79 -22.39 -12.11
CA THR A 17 -12.23 -21.05 -12.35
C THR A 17 -13.08 -20.29 -13.38
N GLN A 18 -14.08 -19.57 -12.90
CA GLN A 18 -14.91 -18.65 -13.67
C GLN A 18 -14.29 -17.25 -13.71
N TRP A 19 -14.75 -16.41 -14.64
CA TRP A 19 -14.39 -15.00 -14.79
C TRP A 19 -14.42 -14.21 -13.48
N TYR A 20 -15.29 -14.59 -12.54
CA TYR A 20 -15.39 -13.97 -11.22
C TYR A 20 -14.10 -14.07 -10.39
N HIS A 21 -13.35 -15.18 -10.52
CA HIS A 21 -12.04 -15.34 -9.87
C HIS A 21 -10.98 -14.42 -10.48
N PHE A 22 -11.05 -14.17 -11.79
CA PHE A 22 -10.16 -13.23 -12.46
C PHE A 22 -10.46 -11.79 -12.03
N THR A 23 -11.74 -11.42 -11.93
CA THR A 23 -12.14 -10.12 -11.37
C THR A 23 -11.70 -9.96 -9.92
N ALA A 24 -11.80 -11.02 -9.10
CA ALA A 24 -11.32 -10.99 -7.72
C ALA A 24 -9.79 -10.83 -7.62
N ILE A 25 -9.02 -11.48 -8.50
CA ILE A 25 -7.56 -11.26 -8.62
C ILE A 25 -7.27 -9.82 -8.97
N ILE A 26 -7.94 -9.27 -9.99
CA ILE A 26 -7.68 -7.90 -10.42
C ILE A 26 -8.02 -6.94 -9.29
N VAL A 27 -9.20 -7.05 -8.69
CA VAL A 27 -9.64 -6.14 -7.60
C VAL A 27 -8.70 -6.22 -6.40
N SER A 28 -8.27 -7.43 -5.99
CA SER A 28 -7.32 -7.58 -4.88
C SER A 28 -5.90 -7.16 -5.25
N GLY A 29 -5.50 -7.41 -6.51
CA GLY A 29 -4.22 -7.03 -7.07
C GLY A 29 -4.07 -5.51 -7.25
N MET A 30 -5.16 -4.78 -7.45
CA MET A 30 -5.13 -3.32 -7.47
C MET A 30 -4.68 -2.73 -6.13
N GLY A 31 -4.99 -3.38 -4.99
CA GLY A 31 -4.50 -2.95 -3.68
C GLY A 31 -2.98 -2.98 -3.61
N PHE A 32 -2.38 -4.15 -3.85
CA PHE A 32 -0.92 -4.31 -3.89
C PHE A 32 -0.23 -3.51 -5.00
N PHE A 33 -0.91 -3.29 -6.13
CA PHE A 33 -0.44 -2.40 -7.18
C PHE A 33 -0.34 -0.96 -6.66
N THR A 34 -1.39 -0.45 -6.01
CA THR A 34 -1.40 0.90 -5.42
C THR A 34 -0.38 1.02 -4.29
N ASP A 35 -0.23 -0.01 -3.45
CA ASP A 35 0.81 -0.03 -2.39
C ASP A 35 2.22 0.16 -2.97
N ALA A 36 2.55 -0.61 -4.00
CA ALA A 36 3.83 -0.48 -4.69
C ALA A 36 3.96 0.88 -5.36
N TYR A 37 2.94 1.33 -6.08
CA TYR A 37 2.97 2.62 -6.73
C TYR A 37 3.27 3.76 -5.75
N ASP A 38 2.59 3.82 -4.60
CA ASP A 38 2.76 4.89 -3.60
C ASP A 38 4.12 4.84 -2.88
N LEU A 39 4.68 3.64 -2.69
CA LEU A 39 6.01 3.46 -2.10
C LEU A 39 7.13 3.91 -3.06
N PHE A 40 6.96 3.73 -4.38
CA PHE A 40 8.00 3.98 -5.37
C PHE A 40 7.92 5.34 -6.06
N CYS A 41 6.71 5.86 -6.32
CA CYS A 41 6.45 7.16 -6.96
C CYS A 41 7.17 8.32 -6.24
N ILE A 42 7.43 8.18 -4.94
CA ILE A 42 8.18 9.16 -4.16
C ILE A 42 9.59 9.44 -4.71
N SER A 43 10.22 8.46 -5.35
CA SER A 43 11.55 8.61 -5.93
C SER A 43 11.55 9.60 -7.10
N LEU A 44 10.44 9.71 -7.83
CA LEU A 44 10.23 10.74 -8.85
C LEU A 44 9.84 12.07 -8.21
N VAL A 45 8.91 12.04 -7.24
CA VAL A 45 8.43 13.25 -6.56
C VAL A 45 9.56 13.98 -5.82
N THR A 46 10.46 13.27 -5.15
CA THR A 46 11.63 13.86 -4.48
C THR A 46 12.58 14.56 -5.44
N LYS A 47 12.76 14.04 -6.67
CA LYS A 47 13.55 14.73 -7.71
C LYS A 47 12.87 16.03 -8.18
N LEU A 48 11.56 16.00 -8.37
CA LEU A 48 10.78 17.19 -8.73
C LEU A 48 10.81 18.25 -7.63
N LEU A 49 10.62 17.84 -6.38
CA LEU A 49 10.70 18.72 -5.21
C LEU A 49 12.09 19.32 -5.04
N GLY A 50 13.16 18.56 -5.34
CA GLY A 50 14.53 19.06 -5.34
C GLY A 50 14.75 20.14 -6.39
N ARG A 51 14.08 20.04 -7.53
CA ARG A 51 14.18 21.04 -8.59
C ARG A 51 13.37 22.30 -8.33
N ILE A 52 12.25 22.20 -7.61
CA ILE A 52 11.36 23.34 -7.31
C ILE A 52 11.84 24.12 -6.08
N TYR A 53 12.18 23.42 -4.99
CA TYR A 53 12.43 24.04 -3.69
C TYR A 53 13.91 24.12 -3.30
N TYR A 54 14.78 23.29 -3.89
CA TYR A 54 16.21 23.22 -3.57
C TYR A 54 17.08 23.45 -4.81
N HIS A 55 16.61 24.28 -5.75
CA HIS A 55 17.40 24.69 -6.90
C HIS A 55 18.59 25.52 -6.44
N VAL A 56 19.80 25.07 -6.78
CA VAL A 56 21.04 25.85 -6.60
C VAL A 56 21.56 26.18 -7.99
N ASP A 57 21.55 27.47 -8.34
CA ASP A 57 22.07 27.94 -9.63
C ASP A 57 23.57 27.56 -9.76
N GLY A 58 23.89 26.75 -10.78
CA GLY A 58 25.26 26.30 -11.07
C GLY A 58 25.65 24.90 -10.59
N ALA A 59 24.76 24.14 -9.95
CA ALA A 59 25.04 22.75 -9.57
C ALA A 59 25.02 21.80 -10.78
N ALA A 60 26.01 20.90 -10.88
CA ALA A 60 26.13 19.92 -11.97
C ALA A 60 24.93 18.95 -12.07
N HIS A 61 24.17 18.77 -10.98
CA HIS A 61 22.97 17.93 -10.91
C HIS A 61 21.78 18.71 -10.30
N PRO A 62 21.08 19.54 -11.09
CA PRO A 62 19.93 20.29 -10.62
C PRO A 62 18.74 19.35 -10.35
N GLY A 63 18.31 19.25 -9.08
CA GLY A 63 17.17 18.41 -8.68
C GLY A 63 17.43 17.43 -7.53
N SER A 64 18.52 17.58 -6.77
CA SER A 64 18.80 16.71 -5.62
C SER A 64 18.33 17.34 -4.31
N LEU A 65 17.44 16.66 -3.59
CA LEU A 65 17.15 16.98 -2.19
C LEU A 65 18.41 16.74 -1.33
N PRO A 66 18.63 17.50 -0.25
CA PRO A 66 19.64 17.15 0.74
C PRO A 66 19.42 15.69 1.20
N ALA A 67 20.51 14.92 1.32
CA ALA A 67 20.45 13.49 1.63
C ALA A 67 19.58 13.20 2.88
N ASN A 68 19.67 14.07 3.89
CA ASN A 68 18.89 13.97 5.13
C ASN A 68 17.38 14.06 4.90
N VAL A 69 16.94 14.94 3.99
CA VAL A 69 15.51 15.16 3.71
C VAL A 69 14.97 14.05 2.82
N SER A 70 15.73 13.64 1.80
CA SER A 70 15.36 12.48 0.96
C SER A 70 15.27 11.19 1.79
N ALA A 71 16.24 10.96 2.68
CA ALA A 71 16.22 9.84 3.60
C ALA A 71 15.04 9.90 4.58
N ALA A 72 14.68 11.08 5.08
CA ALA A 72 13.51 11.25 5.94
C ALA A 72 12.20 10.92 5.20
N VAL A 73 11.99 11.46 4.00
CA VAL A 73 10.77 11.26 3.20
C VAL A 73 10.57 9.79 2.80
N ASN A 74 11.66 9.09 2.46
CA ASN A 74 11.62 7.67 2.13
C ASN A 74 11.53 6.79 3.39
N GLY A 75 12.33 7.10 4.40
CA GLY A 75 12.40 6.34 5.64
C GLY A 75 11.10 6.40 6.45
N VAL A 76 10.42 7.55 6.50
CA VAL A 76 9.20 7.69 7.30
C VAL A 76 8.06 6.79 6.79
N ALA A 77 8.00 6.55 5.48
CA ALA A 77 7.03 5.64 4.89
C ALA A 77 7.28 4.19 5.37
N PHE A 78 8.55 3.74 5.37
CA PHE A 78 8.91 2.42 5.89
C PHE A 78 8.67 2.27 7.39
N VAL A 79 8.98 3.30 8.18
CA VAL A 79 8.67 3.32 9.62
C VAL A 79 7.16 3.25 9.85
N GLY A 80 6.38 3.98 9.03
CA GLY A 80 4.93 3.89 8.99
C GLY A 80 4.47 2.46 8.70
N THR A 81 5.00 1.82 7.65
CA THR A 81 4.66 0.45 7.26
C THR A 81 4.96 -0.57 8.36
N LEU A 82 6.12 -0.50 8.99
CA LEU A 82 6.46 -1.38 10.12
C LEU A 82 5.49 -1.19 11.29
N SER A 83 5.18 0.06 11.62
CA SER A 83 4.24 0.39 12.71
C SER A 83 2.81 -0.08 12.38
N GLY A 84 2.40 0.09 11.12
CA GLY A 84 1.10 -0.32 10.60
C GLY A 84 0.92 -1.83 10.61
N GLN A 85 1.93 -2.59 10.19
CA GLN A 85 1.90 -4.06 10.22
C GLN A 85 1.61 -4.60 11.62
N LEU A 86 2.30 -4.08 12.63
CA LEU A 86 2.11 -4.50 14.02
C LEU A 86 0.73 -4.09 14.56
N PHE A 87 0.34 -2.83 14.34
CA PHE A 87 -0.91 -2.29 14.87
C PHE A 87 -2.14 -2.92 14.22
N PHE A 88 -2.19 -2.96 12.89
CA PHE A 88 -3.33 -3.50 12.15
C PHE A 88 -3.37 -5.03 12.16
N GLY A 89 -2.23 -5.71 12.35
CA GLY A 89 -2.21 -7.14 12.65
C GLY A 89 -2.99 -7.45 13.93
N TRP A 90 -2.65 -6.77 15.02
CA TRP A 90 -3.38 -6.92 16.29
C TRP A 90 -4.83 -6.45 16.20
N LEU A 91 -5.09 -5.32 15.52
CA LEU A 91 -6.44 -4.78 15.36
C LEU A 91 -7.33 -5.70 14.52
N GLY A 92 -6.77 -6.31 13.48
CA GLY A 92 -7.43 -7.28 12.61
C GLY A 92 -7.92 -8.50 13.37
N ASP A 93 -7.11 -8.99 14.30
CA ASP A 93 -7.47 -10.12 15.16
C ASP A 93 -8.55 -9.76 16.21
N LYS A 94 -8.62 -8.50 16.65
CA LYS A 94 -9.59 -8.06 17.67
C LYS A 94 -10.93 -7.56 17.12
N MET A 95 -10.94 -6.78 16.03
CA MET A 95 -12.13 -6.11 15.48
C MET A 95 -12.71 -6.76 14.22
N GLY A 96 -12.05 -7.80 13.70
CA GLY A 96 -12.48 -8.53 12.52
C GLY A 96 -11.84 -8.00 11.24
N ARG A 97 -11.12 -8.90 10.56
CA ARG A 97 -10.22 -8.62 9.41
C ARG A 97 -10.88 -7.86 8.27
N LYS A 98 -12.14 -8.19 7.94
CA LYS A 98 -12.87 -7.54 6.83
C LYS A 98 -13.17 -6.05 7.07
N LYS A 99 -13.45 -5.66 8.32
CA LYS A 99 -13.70 -4.25 8.67
C LYS A 99 -12.40 -3.46 8.72
N VAL A 100 -11.34 -4.06 9.27
CA VAL A 100 -10.03 -3.42 9.37
C VAL A 100 -9.42 -3.18 7.98
N TYR A 101 -9.58 -4.10 7.04
CA TYR A 101 -9.17 -3.92 5.65
C TYR A 101 -9.83 -2.72 4.97
N GLY A 102 -11.13 -2.51 5.19
CA GLY A 102 -11.82 -1.32 4.69
C GLY A 102 -11.30 -0.01 5.32
N MET A 103 -10.91 -0.05 6.60
CA MET A 103 -10.33 1.11 7.27
C MET A 103 -8.92 1.43 6.78
N THR A 104 -8.07 0.42 6.54
CA THR A 104 -6.71 0.64 6.00
C THR A 104 -6.75 1.24 4.60
N LEU A 105 -7.63 0.72 3.73
CA LEU A 105 -7.84 1.28 2.38
C LEU A 105 -8.32 2.74 2.44
N MET A 106 -9.29 3.05 3.30
CA MET A 106 -9.77 4.42 3.45
C MET A 106 -8.66 5.36 3.94
N LEU A 107 -7.84 4.90 4.88
CA LEU A 107 -6.70 5.65 5.40
C LEU A 107 -5.67 5.92 4.30
N MET A 108 -5.35 4.93 3.45
CA MET A 108 -4.45 5.12 2.32
C MET A 108 -4.98 6.14 1.32
N VAL A 109 -6.27 6.06 0.94
CA VAL A 109 -6.88 7.01 0.00
C VAL A 109 -6.82 8.43 0.55
N LEU A 110 -7.20 8.63 1.82
CA LEU A 110 -7.16 9.93 2.46
C LEU A 110 -5.73 10.46 2.58
N ALA A 111 -4.78 9.62 2.96
CA ALA A 111 -3.37 10.00 3.10
C ALA A 111 -2.71 10.31 1.74
N SER A 112 -3.10 9.61 0.67
CA SER A 112 -2.62 9.85 -0.69
C SER A 112 -3.15 11.20 -1.23
N ILE A 113 -4.46 11.46 -1.08
CA ILE A 113 -5.05 12.76 -1.44
C ILE A 113 -4.42 13.90 -0.61
N ALA A 114 -4.23 13.70 0.69
CA ALA A 114 -3.62 14.70 1.56
C ALA A 114 -2.13 14.94 1.25
N SER A 115 -1.40 13.91 0.82
CA SER A 115 -0.03 14.03 0.29
C SER A 115 -0.01 14.88 -0.97
N GLY A 116 -0.98 14.69 -1.87
CA GLY A 116 -1.13 15.50 -3.09
C GLY A 116 -1.55 16.95 -2.83
N LEU A 117 -2.31 17.20 -1.76
CA LEU A 117 -2.73 18.55 -1.34
C LEU A 117 -1.68 19.29 -0.49
N SER A 118 -0.49 18.72 -0.30
CA SER A 118 0.61 19.37 0.41
C SER A 118 1.24 20.50 -0.44
N PHE A 119 0.48 21.57 -0.64
CA PHE A 119 0.94 22.82 -1.24
C PHE A 119 1.17 23.85 -0.13
N ALA A 120 2.42 24.26 0.07
CA ALA A 120 2.77 25.36 0.97
C ALA A 120 3.85 26.22 0.32
N SER A 121 3.91 27.50 0.70
CA SER A 121 4.84 28.48 0.14
C SER A 121 6.30 28.27 0.62
N ASP A 122 6.49 27.49 1.68
CA ASP A 122 7.79 27.30 2.34
C ASP A 122 8.27 25.85 2.23
N ALA A 123 9.50 25.65 1.75
CA ALA A 123 10.08 24.34 1.46
C ALA A 123 10.09 23.42 2.68
N LYS A 124 10.36 23.95 3.87
CA LYS A 124 10.35 23.15 5.11
C LYS A 124 8.95 22.67 5.48
N THR A 125 7.95 23.53 5.29
CA THR A 125 6.56 23.20 5.60
C THR A 125 6.04 22.12 4.67
N VAL A 126 6.31 22.24 3.35
CA VAL A 126 5.94 21.21 2.36
C VAL A 126 6.58 19.86 2.68
N MET A 127 7.89 19.84 2.97
CA MET A 127 8.57 18.58 3.28
C MET A 127 8.05 17.94 4.58
N THR A 128 7.74 18.76 5.58
CA THR A 128 7.25 18.25 6.88
C THR A 128 5.83 17.69 6.76
N THR A 129 4.92 18.39 6.06
CA THR A 129 3.56 17.89 5.83
C THR A 129 3.57 16.64 4.94
N LEU A 130 4.42 16.62 3.91
CA LEU A 130 4.58 15.44 3.06
C LEU A 130 5.10 14.24 3.86
N CYS A 131 6.10 14.41 4.72
CA CYS A 131 6.57 13.35 5.62
C CYS A 131 5.46 12.85 6.55
N PHE A 132 4.66 13.76 7.11
CA PHE A 132 3.55 13.39 8.00
C PHE A 132 2.49 12.55 7.28
N PHE A 133 2.05 12.97 6.09
CA PHE A 133 1.08 12.19 5.33
C PHE A 133 1.67 10.88 4.81
N ARG A 134 2.95 10.85 4.45
CA ARG A 134 3.64 9.61 4.05
C ARG A 134 3.80 8.62 5.18
N PHE A 135 3.99 9.08 6.41
CA PHE A 135 3.98 8.18 7.57
C PHE A 135 2.62 7.48 7.68
N TRP A 136 1.53 8.23 7.59
CA TRP A 136 0.18 7.69 7.64
C TRP A 136 -0.15 6.81 6.45
N LEU A 137 0.25 7.21 5.24
CA LEU A 137 0.11 6.40 4.04
C LEU A 137 0.84 5.06 4.22
N GLY A 138 2.12 5.11 4.65
CA GLY A 138 2.92 3.94 4.97
C GLY A 138 2.28 3.07 6.04
N PHE A 139 1.66 3.67 7.06
CA PHE A 139 0.91 2.99 8.11
C PHE A 139 -0.31 2.24 7.58
N GLY A 140 -1.05 2.84 6.63
CA GLY A 140 -2.15 2.18 5.92
C GLY A 140 -1.69 0.99 5.10
N ILE A 141 -0.66 1.19 4.27
CA ILE A 141 -0.01 0.14 3.48
C ILE A 141 0.44 -1.01 4.38
N GLY A 142 1.06 -0.71 5.52
CA GLY A 142 1.52 -1.72 6.46
C GLY A 142 0.40 -2.61 6.99
N GLY A 143 -0.80 -2.07 7.18
CA GLY A 143 -1.95 -2.87 7.58
C GLY A 143 -2.50 -3.76 6.47
N ASP A 144 -2.34 -3.38 5.20
CA ASP A 144 -2.87 -4.14 4.07
C ASP A 144 -2.20 -5.52 3.94
N TYR A 145 -0.88 -5.62 4.08
CA TYR A 145 -0.15 -6.90 3.98
C TYR A 145 -0.68 -8.04 4.86
N PRO A 146 -0.77 -7.89 6.21
CA PRO A 146 -1.27 -8.96 7.07
C PRO A 146 -2.77 -9.23 6.84
N LEU A 147 -3.57 -8.19 6.58
CA LEU A 147 -5.01 -8.34 6.37
C LEU A 147 -5.31 -9.05 5.04
N SER A 148 -4.67 -8.62 3.95
CA SER A 148 -4.76 -9.23 2.63
C SER A 148 -4.28 -10.68 2.62
N ALA A 149 -3.12 -10.96 3.23
CA ALA A 149 -2.62 -12.33 3.35
C ALA A 149 -3.63 -13.24 4.06
N THR A 150 -4.31 -12.71 5.07
CA THR A 150 -5.24 -13.48 5.87
C THR A 150 -6.63 -13.61 5.24
N ILE A 151 -7.16 -12.57 4.61
CA ILE A 151 -8.43 -12.64 3.86
C ILE A 151 -8.28 -13.63 2.70
N MET A 152 -7.16 -13.57 1.96
CA MET A 152 -6.86 -14.58 0.94
C MET A 152 -6.74 -15.99 1.52
N SER A 153 -6.21 -16.11 2.74
CA SER A 153 -6.11 -17.41 3.40
C SER A 153 -7.48 -18.04 3.70
N GLU A 154 -8.48 -17.20 3.99
CA GLU A 154 -9.83 -17.61 4.35
C GLU A 154 -10.73 -17.84 3.13
N TYR A 155 -10.51 -17.11 2.02
CA TYR A 155 -11.36 -17.16 0.83
C TYR A 155 -10.87 -18.08 -0.29
N SER A 156 -9.69 -18.70 -0.16
CA SER A 156 -9.04 -19.40 -1.28
C SER A 156 -9.05 -20.93 -1.15
N ASN A 157 -9.44 -21.57 -2.26
CA ASN A 157 -9.56 -23.01 -2.47
C ASN A 157 -8.19 -23.73 -2.44
N LYS A 158 -8.10 -24.87 -1.74
CA LYS A 158 -6.83 -25.57 -1.39
C LYS A 158 -5.89 -25.83 -2.58
N LYS A 159 -6.40 -26.00 -3.80
CA LYS A 159 -5.60 -26.41 -4.97
C LYS A 159 -4.95 -25.27 -5.76
N THR A 160 -5.56 -24.09 -5.80
CA THR A 160 -5.09 -22.96 -6.64
C THR A 160 -4.63 -21.76 -5.83
N ARG A 161 -4.81 -21.79 -4.51
CA ARG A 161 -4.48 -20.72 -3.58
C ARG A 161 -3.08 -20.12 -3.73
N GLY A 162 -2.06 -20.95 -3.94
CA GLY A 162 -0.70 -20.47 -4.16
C GLY A 162 -0.56 -19.62 -5.43
N ALA A 163 -1.21 -20.02 -6.52
CA ALA A 163 -1.17 -19.29 -7.79
C ALA A 163 -1.95 -17.97 -7.73
N PHE A 164 -3.08 -17.95 -7.02
CA PHE A 164 -3.86 -16.71 -6.79
C PHE A 164 -3.08 -15.72 -5.92
N ILE A 165 -2.43 -16.19 -4.85
CA ILE A 165 -1.55 -15.37 -4.02
C ILE A 165 -0.38 -14.84 -4.83
N ALA A 166 0.32 -15.70 -5.58
CA ALA A 166 1.42 -15.30 -6.42
C ALA A 166 1.00 -14.26 -7.48
N ALA A 167 -0.18 -14.39 -8.09
CA ALA A 167 -0.68 -13.44 -9.08
C ALA A 167 -0.96 -12.06 -8.48
N VAL A 168 -1.52 -12.00 -7.27
CA VAL A 168 -1.78 -10.74 -6.56
C VAL A 168 -0.47 -10.07 -6.13
N PHE A 169 0.49 -10.82 -5.60
CA PHE A 169 1.81 -10.27 -5.28
C PHE A 169 2.61 -9.90 -6.54
N ALA A 170 2.39 -10.56 -7.68
CA ALA A 170 3.02 -10.16 -8.94
C ALA A 170 2.54 -8.79 -9.43
N MET A 171 1.31 -8.36 -9.08
CA MET A 171 0.81 -7.00 -9.36
C MET A 171 1.61 -5.91 -8.65
N GLN A 172 2.27 -6.25 -7.54
CA GLN A 172 3.23 -5.36 -6.89
C GLN A 172 4.37 -4.97 -7.84
N GLY A 173 4.88 -5.92 -8.63
CA GLY A 173 5.93 -5.66 -9.63
C GLY A 173 5.47 -4.67 -10.72
N PHE A 174 4.21 -4.78 -11.16
CA PHE A 174 3.63 -3.80 -12.09
C PHE A 174 3.47 -2.42 -11.46
N GLY A 175 3.13 -2.34 -10.17
CA GLY A 175 3.05 -1.08 -9.43
C GLY A 175 4.42 -0.39 -9.31
N ILE A 176 5.48 -1.17 -9.08
CA ILE A 176 6.87 -0.66 -9.08
C ILE A 176 7.26 -0.12 -10.45
N LEU A 177 6.86 -0.78 -11.54
CA LEU A 177 7.17 -0.32 -12.90
C LEU A 177 6.46 0.99 -13.25
N ALA A 178 5.26 1.19 -12.71
CA ALA A 178 4.45 2.38 -12.97
C ALA A 178 4.85 3.60 -12.12
N GLY A 179 5.46 3.38 -10.95
CA GLY A 179 5.92 4.42 -10.01
C GLY A 179 7.35 4.86 -10.24
#